data_AF-A0A819RYQ7-F1
#
_entry.id   AF-A0A819RYQ7-F1
#
_cell.length_a   1.000
_cell.length_b   1.000
_cell.length_c   1.000
_cell.angle_alpha   90.00
_cell.angle_beta   90.00
_cell.angle_gamma   90.00
#
_symmetry.space_group_name_H-M   'P 1'
#
loop_
_entity.id
_entity.type
_entity.pdbx_description
1 polymer ?
#
loop_
_entity_poly.entity_id
_entity_poly.type
_entity_poly.pdbx_seq_one_letter_code
_entity_poly.pdbx_strand_id
1 'polypeptide(L)'
;MYSGIPRAVADLCENDDLATMIIVDSMFGFTTHKMNVRFRPNRRLSPQWKSAIEKFQQHLDYEQCFTELTSIGNWYDHLLARKSSAQLTAFKEHMFRFLHLFNKNSGVTLEPCHRYSTENVGGKVVATKEW
;
A
#
# COMPACT_ATOMS: atom_id res chain seq x y z
N MET A 1 5.83 -6.55 -18.84
CA MET A 1 4.51 -6.10 -18.35
C MET A 1 4.33 -4.60 -18.48
N TYR A 2 5.38 -3.81 -18.25
CA TYR A 2 5.40 -2.38 -18.61
C TYR A 2 6.22 -2.09 -19.88
N SER A 3 6.28 -3.03 -20.81
CA SER A 3 7.02 -2.87 -22.06
C SER A 3 6.33 -1.83 -22.95
N GLY A 4 7.03 -0.76 -23.30
CA GLY A 4 6.50 0.35 -24.11
C GLY A 4 5.87 1.50 -23.31
N ILE A 5 5.79 1.39 -21.98
CA ILE A 5 5.35 2.47 -21.10
C ILE A 5 6.61 3.22 -20.61
N PRO A 6 6.59 4.57 -20.51
CA PRO A 6 7.71 5.33 -19.94
C PRO A 6 8.11 4.78 -18.57
N ARG A 7 9.42 4.65 -18.32
CA ARG A 7 9.94 4.02 -17.09
C ARG A 7 9.37 4.65 -15.82
N ALA A 8 9.23 5.98 -15.79
CA ALA A 8 8.65 6.68 -14.64
C ALA A 8 7.20 6.25 -14.35
N VAL A 9 6.39 6.03 -15.39
CA VAL A 9 5.00 5.55 -15.24
C VAL A 9 4.99 4.10 -14.77
N ALA A 10 5.88 3.26 -15.32
CA ALA A 10 6.03 1.88 -14.88
C ALA A 10 6.43 1.76 -13.41
N ASP A 11 7.35 2.61 -12.95
CA ASP A 11 7.79 2.68 -11.56
C ASP A 11 6.64 3.12 -10.63
N LEU A 12 5.82 4.09 -11.05
CA LEU A 12 4.64 4.50 -10.28
C LEU A 12 3.62 3.37 -10.16
N CYS A 13 3.32 2.67 -11.25
CA CYS A 13 2.41 1.52 -11.24
C CYS A 13 2.89 0.40 -10.32
N GLU A 14 4.20 0.08 -10.35
CA GLU A 14 4.78 -0.93 -9.46
C GLU A 14 4.73 -0.50 -8.00
N ASN A 15 5.03 0.77 -7.71
CA ASN A 15 5.00 1.31 -6.36
C ASN A 15 3.57 1.31 -5.78
N ASP A 16 2.57 1.69 -6.58
CA ASP A 16 1.16 1.71 -6.20
C ASP A 16 0.61 0.28 -5.93
N ASP A 17 0.88 -0.65 -6.85
CA ASP A 17 0.49 -2.06 -6.69
C ASP A 17 1.08 -2.69 -5.41
N LEU A 18 2.36 -2.39 -5.10
CA LEU A 18 3.02 -2.87 -3.89
C LEU A 18 2.50 -2.20 -2.63
N ALA A 19 2.36 -0.87 -2.63
CA ALA A 19 1.88 -0.13 -1.47
C ALA A 19 0.44 -0.50 -1.12
N THR A 20 -0.45 -0.61 -2.11
CA THR A 20 -1.83 -1.05 -1.89
C THR A 20 -1.90 -2.50 -1.41
N MET A 21 -1.07 -3.42 -1.93
CA MET A 21 -1.01 -4.80 -1.44
C MET A 21 -0.58 -4.88 0.04
N ILE A 22 0.46 -4.12 0.41
CA ILE A 22 1.03 -4.19 1.75
C ILE A 22 0.12 -3.49 2.76
N ILE A 23 -0.45 -2.35 2.39
CA ILE A 23 -1.14 -1.46 3.34
C ILE A 23 -2.66 -1.62 3.26
N VAL A 24 -3.24 -1.41 2.08
CA VAL A 24 -4.70 -1.37 1.93
C VAL A 24 -5.29 -2.78 1.94
N ASP A 25 -4.78 -3.66 1.09
CA ASP A 25 -5.29 -5.02 0.92
C ASP A 25 -5.13 -5.84 2.21
N SER A 26 -4.04 -5.62 2.96
CA SER A 26 -3.80 -6.31 4.23
C SER A 26 -4.82 -5.91 5.30
N MET A 27 -5.20 -4.63 5.34
CA MET A 27 -6.24 -4.12 6.24
C MET A 27 -7.63 -4.57 5.81
N PHE A 28 -7.90 -4.57 4.50
CA PHE A 28 -9.22 -4.88 3.93
C PHE A 28 -9.51 -6.39 3.81
N GLY A 29 -8.48 -7.23 3.72
CA GLY A 29 -8.63 -8.67 3.52
C GLY A 29 -9.01 -9.07 2.09
N PHE A 30 -9.01 -8.15 1.13
CA PHE A 30 -9.20 -8.42 -0.29
C PHE A 30 -8.25 -7.58 -1.14
N THR A 31 -8.07 -7.96 -2.40
CA THR A 31 -7.19 -7.24 -3.33
C THR A 31 -7.94 -6.09 -3.98
N THR A 32 -7.54 -4.85 -3.66
CA THR A 32 -8.01 -3.64 -4.36
C THR A 32 -7.48 -3.58 -5.79
N HIS A 33 -7.97 -2.62 -6.58
CA HIS A 33 -7.52 -2.40 -7.96
C HIS A 33 -5.98 -2.43 -8.09
N LYS A 34 -5.49 -3.01 -9.19
CA LYS A 34 -4.06 -3.11 -9.53
C LYS A 34 -3.84 -2.70 -10.98
N MET A 35 -2.74 -2.02 -11.24
CA MET A 35 -2.31 -1.66 -12.59
C MET A 35 -1.85 -2.90 -13.35
N ASN A 36 -1.21 -3.84 -12.67
CA ASN A 36 -0.89 -5.14 -13.23
C ASN A 36 -2.10 -6.08 -13.22
N VAL A 37 -2.69 -6.34 -14.39
CA VAL A 37 -3.83 -7.27 -14.56
C VAL A 37 -3.54 -8.73 -14.17
N ARG A 38 -2.28 -9.12 -14.00
CA ARG A 38 -1.88 -10.45 -13.49
C ARG A 38 -1.21 -10.38 -12.11
N PHE A 39 -1.46 -9.32 -11.35
CA PHE A 39 -0.90 -9.14 -10.02
C PHE A 39 -1.25 -10.33 -9.12
N ARG A 40 -0.27 -10.80 -8.34
CA ARG A 40 -0.45 -11.91 -7.39
C ARG A 40 -0.16 -11.40 -5.98
N PRO A 41 -1.19 -11.23 -5.14
CA PRO A 41 -0.99 -10.73 -3.79
C PRO A 41 -0.27 -11.75 -2.90
N ASN A 42 0.63 -11.27 -2.04
CA ASN A 42 1.31 -12.11 -1.06
C ASN A 42 0.44 -12.30 0.19
N ARG A 43 -0.51 -13.24 0.10
CA ARG A 43 -1.46 -13.55 1.18
C ARG A 43 -0.79 -14.07 2.45
N ARG A 44 0.41 -14.65 2.35
CA ARG A 44 1.14 -15.21 3.50
C ARG A 44 1.65 -14.13 4.45
N LEU A 45 2.16 -13.02 3.90
CA LEU A 45 2.69 -11.91 4.70
C LEU A 45 1.59 -10.93 5.16
N SER A 46 0.43 -10.95 4.49
CA SER A 46 -0.70 -10.06 4.78
C SER A 46 -1.08 -9.94 6.26
N PRO A 47 -1.17 -11.01 7.07
CA PRO A 47 -1.51 -10.88 8.49
C PRO A 47 -0.43 -10.14 9.31
N GLN A 48 0.85 -10.31 8.95
CA GLN A 48 1.96 -9.65 9.62
C GLN A 48 2.00 -8.16 9.27
N TRP A 49 1.75 -7.82 7.99
CA TRP A 49 1.61 -6.43 7.56
C TRP A 49 0.44 -5.74 8.25
N LYS A 50 -0.72 -6.40 8.31
CA LYS A 50 -1.90 -5.89 9.03
C LYS A 50 -1.54 -5.56 10.48
N SER A 51 -0.88 -6.48 11.19
CA SER A 51 -0.47 -6.25 12.58
C SER A 51 0.48 -5.05 12.74
N ALA A 52 1.43 -4.85 11.83
CA ALA A 52 2.31 -3.68 11.85
C ALA A 52 1.55 -2.36 11.62
N ILE A 53 0.53 -2.36 10.74
CA ILE A 53 -0.30 -1.18 10.47
C ILE A 53 -1.22 -0.89 11.66
N GLU A 54 -1.79 -1.91 12.30
CA GLU A 54 -2.60 -1.75 13.52
C GLU A 54 -1.78 -1.13 14.66
N LYS A 55 -0.50 -1.52 14.82
CA LYS A 55 0.43 -0.85 15.75
C LYS A 55 0.67 0.60 15.35
N PHE A 56 0.91 0.87 14.07
CA PHE A 56 1.06 2.23 13.55
C PHE A 56 -0.13 3.12 13.91
N GLN A 57 -1.36 2.63 13.88
CA GLN A 57 -2.53 3.42 14.28
C GLN A 57 -2.49 3.86 15.77
N GLN A 58 -1.70 3.18 16.61
CA GLN A 58 -1.49 3.56 18.01
C GLN A 58 -0.42 4.64 18.16
N HIS A 59 0.77 4.43 17.56
CA HIS A 59 1.94 5.28 17.80
C HIS A 59 2.15 6.38 16.73
N LEU A 60 1.54 6.24 15.54
CA LEU A 60 1.62 7.17 14.40
C LEU A 60 3.05 7.46 13.89
N ASP A 61 3.99 6.56 14.15
CA ASP A 61 5.39 6.66 13.69
C ASP A 61 5.54 5.95 12.34
N TYR A 62 5.66 6.77 11.30
CA TYR A 62 5.78 6.32 9.91
C TYR A 62 7.09 5.58 9.65
N GLU A 63 8.20 6.07 10.22
CA GLU A 63 9.53 5.51 10.02
C GLU A 63 9.66 4.14 10.67
N GLN A 64 9.15 4.03 11.91
CA GLN A 64 9.07 2.76 12.62
C GLN A 64 8.20 1.76 11.85
N CYS A 65 7.00 2.17 11.40
CA CYS A 65 6.10 1.28 10.66
C CYS A 65 6.72 0.80 9.35
N PHE A 66 7.35 1.68 8.58
CA PHE A 66 8.02 1.29 7.33
C PHE A 66 9.18 0.34 7.58
N THR A 67 9.96 0.54 8.65
CA THR A 67 11.01 -0.39 9.05
C THR A 67 10.44 -1.77 9.39
N GLU A 68 9.35 -1.83 10.15
CA GLU A 68 8.68 -3.09 10.48
C GLU A 68 8.13 -3.78 9.22
N LEU A 69 7.42 -3.05 8.34
CA LEU A 69 6.86 -3.58 7.08
C LEU A 69 7.93 -4.14 6.14
N THR A 70 9.07 -3.45 6.03
CA THR A 70 10.19 -3.86 5.17
C THR A 70 11.01 -5.01 5.76
N SER A 71 11.01 -5.19 7.09
CA SER A 71 11.63 -6.35 7.75
C SER A 71 10.83 -7.66 7.66
N ILE A 72 9.55 -7.58 7.26
CA ILE A 72 8.68 -8.76 7.17
C ILE A 72 9.04 -9.57 5.93
N GLY A 73 9.63 -10.75 6.11
CA GLY A 73 10.06 -11.61 5.00
C GLY A 73 11.24 -10.99 4.23
N ASN A 74 11.46 -11.43 2.99
CA ASN A 74 12.58 -11.00 2.15
C ASN A 74 12.16 -10.23 0.88
N TRP A 75 10.91 -9.76 0.82
CA TRP A 75 10.39 -9.06 -0.36
C TRP A 75 11.15 -7.76 -0.63
N TYR A 76 11.57 -7.06 0.42
CA TYR A 76 12.25 -5.79 0.31
C TYR A 76 13.69 -5.93 -0.17
N ASP A 77 14.39 -7.02 0.18
CA ASP A 77 15.73 -7.34 -0.34
C ASP A 77 15.73 -7.40 -1.87
N HIS A 78 14.66 -7.95 -2.46
CA HIS A 78 14.48 -7.99 -3.90
C HIS A 78 14.28 -6.59 -4.52
N LEU A 79 13.64 -5.66 -3.80
CA LEU A 79 13.54 -4.26 -4.24
C LEU A 79 14.90 -3.56 -4.14
N LEU A 80 15.62 -3.73 -3.02
CA LEU A 80 16.95 -3.15 -2.80
C LEU A 80 17.94 -3.55 -3.90
N ALA A 81 17.89 -4.81 -4.35
CA ALA A 81 18.75 -5.30 -5.42
C ALA A 81 18.43 -4.73 -6.81
N ARG A 82 17.24 -4.14 -7.01
CA ARG A 82 16.72 -3.75 -8.34
C ARG A 82 16.49 -2.26 -8.53
N LYS A 83 16.34 -1.49 -7.45
CA LYS A 83 16.00 -0.07 -7.48
C LYS A 83 17.15 0.80 -6.97
N SER A 84 17.30 1.98 -7.56
CA SER A 84 18.25 2.99 -7.08
C SER A 84 17.79 3.60 -5.75
N SER A 85 18.71 4.27 -5.05
CA SER A 85 18.36 5.00 -3.81
C SER A 85 17.20 5.99 -4.01
N ALA A 86 17.19 6.74 -5.12
CA ALA A 86 16.10 7.67 -5.44
C ALA A 86 14.75 6.95 -5.65
N GLN A 87 14.76 5.79 -6.32
CA GLN A 87 13.54 4.99 -6.52
C GLN A 87 13.02 4.39 -5.21
N LEU A 88 13.93 3.97 -4.31
CA LEU A 88 13.57 3.46 -2.98
C LEU A 88 12.99 4.58 -2.10
N THR A 89 13.56 5.78 -2.15
CA THR A 89 12.99 6.97 -1.46
C THR A 89 11.60 7.29 -1.99
N ALA A 90 11.41 7.31 -3.30
CA ALA A 90 10.09 7.52 -3.91
C ALA A 90 9.06 6.45 -3.48
N PHE A 91 9.48 5.19 -3.40
CA PHE A 91 8.63 4.10 -2.92
C PHE A 91 8.25 4.28 -1.44
N LYS A 92 9.21 4.62 -0.57
CA LYS A 92 8.97 4.89 0.85
C LYS A 92 7.97 6.02 1.05
N GLU A 93 8.14 7.15 0.36
CA GLU A 93 7.18 8.25 0.40
C GLU A 93 5.80 7.82 -0.09
N HIS A 94 5.74 6.94 -1.10
CA HIS A 94 4.48 6.41 -1.61
C HIS A 94 3.77 5.55 -0.56
N MET A 95 4.50 4.70 0.16
CA MET A 95 3.96 3.95 1.29
C MET A 95 3.45 4.89 2.41
N PHE A 96 4.18 5.97 2.72
CA PHE A 96 3.74 6.95 3.73
C PHE A 96 2.42 7.61 3.38
N ARG A 97 2.16 7.91 2.10
CA ARG A 97 0.87 8.45 1.64
C ARG A 97 -0.28 7.48 1.93
N PHE A 98 -0.08 6.18 1.74
CA PHE A 98 -1.10 5.17 2.09
C PHE A 98 -1.24 4.95 3.60
N LEU A 99 -0.14 4.93 4.37
CA LEU A 99 -0.20 4.89 5.84
C LEU A 99 -0.98 6.09 6.39
N HIS A 100 -0.83 7.27 5.78
CA HIS A 100 -1.54 8.47 6.18
C HIS A 100 -3.07 8.30 6.13
N LEU A 101 -3.60 7.48 5.21
CA LEU A 101 -5.04 7.18 5.14
C LEU A 101 -5.54 6.35 6.34
N PHE A 102 -4.64 5.73 7.10
CA PHE A 102 -4.96 5.02 8.35
C PHE A 102 -4.53 5.82 9.59
N ASN A 103 -3.98 7.02 9.42
CA ASN A 103 -3.66 7.90 10.53
C ASN A 103 -4.95 8.54 11.07
N LYS A 104 -5.26 8.32 12.35
CA LYS A 104 -6.47 8.86 13.02
C LYS A 104 -6.60 10.38 12.96
N ASN A 105 -5.51 11.11 12.73
CA ASN A 105 -5.48 12.57 12.64
C ASN A 105 -5.60 13.11 11.20
N SER A 106 -5.67 12.25 10.17
CA SER A 106 -5.72 12.70 8.76
C SER A 106 -7.06 13.38 8.40
N GLY A 107 -8.12 13.09 9.15
CA GLY A 107 -9.48 13.55 8.84
C GLY A 107 -10.17 12.75 7.72
N VAL A 108 -9.54 11.67 7.25
CA VAL A 108 -10.10 10.72 6.29
C VAL A 108 -9.75 9.28 6.66
N THR A 109 -10.47 8.32 6.12
CA THR A 109 -10.13 6.89 6.20
C THR A 109 -10.52 6.16 4.93
N LEU A 110 -9.99 4.95 4.75
CA LEU A 110 -10.40 4.02 3.70
C LEU A 110 -11.39 2.99 4.24
N GLU A 111 -12.45 2.73 3.46
CA GLU A 111 -13.42 1.67 3.73
C GLU A 111 -13.72 0.83 2.48
N PRO A 112 -14.15 -0.44 2.63
CA PRO A 112 -14.70 -1.22 1.53
C PRO A 112 -15.94 -0.55 0.90
N CYS A 113 -16.09 -0.70 -0.40
CA CYS A 113 -17.21 -0.17 -1.18
C CYS A 113 -17.84 -1.26 -2.04
N HIS A 114 -19.15 -1.47 -1.90
CA HIS A 114 -19.92 -2.47 -2.63
C HIS A 114 -20.96 -1.86 -3.58
N ARG A 115 -20.85 -0.56 -3.87
CA ARG A 115 -21.91 0.21 -4.57
C ARG A 115 -21.95 -0.07 -6.07
N TYR A 116 -20.81 -0.25 -6.72
CA TYR A 116 -20.71 -0.25 -8.18
C TYR A 116 -20.73 -1.66 -8.75
N SER A 117 -21.66 -1.95 -9.65
CA SER A 117 -21.85 -3.28 -10.25
C SER A 117 -20.73 -3.72 -11.18
N THR A 118 -19.87 -2.80 -11.60
CA THR A 118 -18.70 -3.08 -12.46
C THR A 118 -17.49 -3.59 -11.67
N GLU A 119 -17.55 -3.54 -10.33
CA GLU A 119 -16.49 -3.99 -9.43
C GLU A 119 -17.07 -4.99 -8.42
N ASN A 120 -16.30 -6.01 -8.01
CA ASN A 120 -16.76 -6.93 -6.96
C ASN A 120 -16.78 -6.23 -5.58
N VAL A 121 -15.63 -5.69 -5.18
CA VAL A 121 -15.46 -4.87 -3.97
C VAL A 121 -14.39 -3.83 -4.27
N GLY A 122 -14.78 -2.55 -4.19
CA GLY A 122 -13.88 -1.42 -4.34
C GLY A 122 -13.43 -0.84 -3.00
N GLY A 123 -12.64 0.23 -3.05
CA GLY A 123 -12.35 1.07 -1.89
C GLY A 123 -13.02 2.44 -2.05
N LYS A 124 -13.43 3.05 -0.94
CA LYS A 124 -13.88 4.45 -0.89
C LYS A 124 -13.12 5.21 0.19
N VAL A 125 -12.96 6.51 -0.01
CA VAL A 125 -12.47 7.44 1.00
C VAL A 125 -13.66 8.03 1.74
N VAL A 126 -13.58 8.08 3.06
CA VAL A 126 -14.64 8.62 3.93
C VAL A 126 -14.02 9.68 4.85
N ALA A 127 -14.71 10.80 5.04
CA ALA A 127 -14.28 11.82 6.00
C ALA A 127 -14.51 11.32 7.44
N THR A 128 -13.54 11.58 8.32
CA THR A 128 -13.63 11.26 9.76
C THR A 128 -13.79 12.49 10.64
N LYS A 129 -13.89 13.67 10.01
CA LYS A 129 -14.19 14.97 10.64
C LYS A 129 -14.97 15.87 9.68
N GLU A 130 -15.53 16.95 10.21
CA GLU A 130 -16.14 18.02 9.43
C GLU A 130 -15.07 18.85 8.69
N TRP A 131 -15.46 19.39 7.53
CA TRP A 131 -14.61 20.17 6.63
C TRP A 131 -15.34 21.42 6.16
#